data_AF-A0A955QP45-F1
#
_entry.id   AF-A0A955QP45-F1
#
_cell.length_a   1.000
_cell.length_b   1.000
_cell.length_c   1.000
_cell.angle_alpha   90.00
_cell.angle_beta   90.00
_cell.angle_gamma   90.00
#
_symmetry.space_group_name_H-M   'P 1'
#
loop_
_entity.id
_entity.type
_entity.pdbx_description
1 polymer ?
#
loop_
_entity_poly.entity_id
_entity_poly.type
_entity_poly.pdbx_seq_one_letter_code
_entity_poly.pdbx_strand_id
1 'polypeptide(L)'
;LKPGVIFALRNRNDGVNINQQNRLHPYYLVYIGKDGEIIANHTEAKKLLDLVRTSSKGRHEPVTAICRLFNDETDDGRNMGAYSTLLNSAIRSMIEVTEEKDLDSLFSGGKTTALLNTISGLDDFELIAFLVVQAEAA
;
A
#
# COMPACT_ATOMS: atom_id res chain seq x y z
N LEU A 1 2.15 15.02 -6.10
CA LEU A 1 2.16 13.54 -6.02
C LEU A 1 1.57 13.00 -7.32
N LYS A 2 2.02 11.84 -7.83
CA LYS A 2 1.46 11.22 -9.05
C LYS A 2 0.01 10.76 -8.76
N PRO A 3 -0.97 10.99 -9.65
CA PRO A 3 -2.33 10.53 -9.40
C PRO A 3 -2.39 9.02 -9.14
N GLY A 4 -3.08 8.60 -8.08
CA GLY A 4 -3.07 7.24 -7.60
C GLY A 4 -3.68 7.08 -6.21
N VAL A 5 -3.33 6.01 -5.52
CA VAL A 5 -3.91 5.63 -4.22
C VAL A 5 -2.84 5.08 -3.30
N ILE A 6 -2.88 5.51 -2.05
CA ILE A 6 -2.09 4.94 -0.97
C ILE A 6 -3.01 4.03 -0.16
N PHE A 7 -2.65 2.76 -0.01
CA PHE A 7 -3.38 1.80 0.81
C PHE A 7 -2.63 1.53 2.12
N ALA A 8 -3.36 1.54 3.22
CA ALA A 8 -2.92 1.07 4.52
C ALA A 8 -3.60 -0.27 4.83
N LEU A 9 -2.80 -1.33 4.84
CA LEU A 9 -3.25 -2.70 5.00
C LEU A 9 -2.74 -3.26 6.32
N ARG A 10 -3.55 -4.08 6.98
CA ARG A 10 -3.13 -4.86 8.16
C ARG A 10 -3.06 -6.32 7.77
N ASN A 11 -1.94 -6.97 8.03
CA ASN A 11 -1.83 -8.41 7.90
C ASN A 11 -2.61 -9.08 9.05
N ARG A 12 -3.49 -10.02 8.71
CA ARG A 12 -4.36 -10.77 9.63
C ARG A 12 -3.67 -12.02 10.19
N ASN A 13 -2.59 -12.45 9.58
CA ASN A 13 -1.79 -13.56 10.04
C ASN A 13 -0.79 -13.04 11.08
N ASP A 14 -1.03 -13.38 12.35
CA ASP A 14 -0.12 -13.08 13.47
C ASP A 14 1.16 -13.95 13.47
N GLY A 15 1.41 -14.65 12.37
CA GLY A 15 2.56 -15.52 12.12
C GLY A 15 3.86 -14.72 12.03
N VAL A 16 4.48 -14.53 13.19
CA VAL A 16 5.90 -14.27 13.45
C VAL A 16 6.58 -13.22 12.56
N ASN A 17 6.70 -12.02 13.13
CA ASN A 17 7.64 -10.99 12.71
C ASN A 17 9.10 -11.45 12.94
N ILE A 18 9.64 -12.33 12.08
CA ILE A 18 10.99 -12.90 12.23
C ILE A 18 12.08 -11.88 11.86
N ASN A 19 11.80 -10.94 10.95
CA ASN A 19 12.86 -10.23 10.25
C ASN A 19 13.07 -8.74 10.60
N GLN A 20 12.25 -8.11 11.45
CA GLN A 20 12.38 -6.67 11.78
C GLN A 20 12.44 -5.70 10.57
N GLN A 21 12.26 -6.19 9.33
CA GLN A 21 12.39 -5.39 8.11
C GLN A 21 11.18 -4.48 7.91
N ASN A 22 9.98 -4.94 8.27
CA ASN A 22 8.79 -4.09 8.33
C ASN A 22 8.65 -3.45 9.72
N ARG A 23 9.07 -2.18 9.82
CA ARG A 23 8.97 -1.39 11.07
C ARG A 23 7.53 -1.05 11.47
N LEU A 24 6.58 -1.19 10.56
CA LEU A 24 5.17 -0.89 10.80
C LEU A 24 4.33 -2.15 11.06
N HIS A 25 4.93 -3.34 11.10
CA HIS A 25 4.21 -4.59 11.35
C HIS A 25 3.21 -4.46 12.53
N PRO A 26 1.95 -4.91 12.39
CA PRO A 26 1.40 -5.72 11.29
C PRO A 26 0.88 -4.90 10.09
N TYR A 27 1.21 -3.61 10.01
CA TYR A 27 0.74 -2.71 8.96
C TYR A 27 1.70 -2.59 7.78
N TYR A 28 1.12 -2.41 6.60
CA TYR A 28 1.80 -2.28 5.32
C TYR A 28 1.24 -1.06 4.59
N LEU A 29 2.12 -0.26 4.01
CA LEU A 29 1.76 0.91 3.22
C LEU A 29 2.22 0.70 1.78
N VAL A 30 1.33 0.88 0.82
CA VAL A 30 1.67 0.81 -0.62
C VAL A 30 1.07 1.99 -1.33
N TYR A 31 1.85 2.59 -2.21
CA TYR A 31 1.42 3.65 -3.11
C TYR A 31 1.46 3.15 -4.54
N ILE A 32 0.30 3.14 -5.19
CA ILE A 32 0.11 2.71 -6.57
C ILE A 32 -0.46 3.87 -7.39
N GLY A 33 0.06 4.06 -8.61
CA GLY A 33 -0.46 5.03 -9.57
C GLY A 33 -1.79 4.59 -10.17
N LYS A 34 -2.56 5.54 -10.74
CA LYS A 34 -3.80 5.19 -11.47
C LYS A 34 -3.57 4.27 -12.68
N ASP A 35 -2.35 4.22 -13.19
CA ASP A 35 -1.88 3.32 -14.25
C ASP A 35 -1.49 1.92 -13.74
N GLY A 36 -1.55 1.67 -12.43
CA GLY A 36 -1.18 0.40 -11.82
C GLY A 36 0.30 0.27 -11.48
N GLU A 37 1.12 1.30 -11.74
CA GLU A 37 2.54 1.29 -11.40
C GLU A 37 2.74 1.46 -9.88
N ILE A 38 3.59 0.62 -9.28
CA ILE A 38 3.94 0.73 -7.85
C ILE A 38 4.96 1.85 -7.68
N ILE A 39 4.54 2.93 -7.02
CA ILE A 39 5.37 4.12 -6.78
C ILE A 39 6.22 3.95 -5.53
N ALA A 40 5.66 3.30 -4.50
CA ALA A 40 6.38 2.93 -3.28
C ALA A 40 5.71 1.71 -2.64
N ASN A 41 6.52 0.75 -2.19
CA ASN A 41 6.03 -0.47 -1.55
C ASN A 41 6.18 -0.41 -0.01
N HIS A 42 5.80 -1.50 0.65
CA HIS A 42 5.78 -1.62 2.11
C HIS A 42 7.16 -1.48 2.78
N THR A 43 8.25 -1.61 2.03
CA THR A 43 9.62 -1.46 2.56
C THR A 43 10.04 0.01 2.67
N GLU A 44 9.36 0.90 1.94
CA GLU A 44 9.63 2.34 1.87
C GLU A 44 8.67 3.18 2.72
N ALA A 45 8.06 2.59 3.76
CA ALA A 45 7.03 3.21 4.57
C ALA A 45 7.37 4.63 5.07
N LYS A 46 8.63 4.88 5.49
CA LYS A 46 9.08 6.22 5.91
C LYS A 46 8.95 7.25 4.79
N LYS A 47 9.43 6.91 3.59
CA LYS A 47 9.39 7.79 2.40
C LYS A 47 7.95 8.12 2.03
N LEU A 48 7.07 7.12 2.09
CA LEU A 48 5.64 7.31 1.83
C LEU A 48 4.99 8.25 2.87
N LEU A 49 5.24 8.04 4.17
CA LEU A 49 4.74 8.92 5.22
C LEU A 49 5.29 10.35 5.10
N ASP A 50 6.58 10.50 4.76
CA ASP A 50 7.20 11.81 4.52
C ASP A 50 6.56 12.54 3.32
N LEU A 51 6.21 11.82 2.26
CA LEU A 51 5.49 12.35 1.09
C LEU A 51 4.10 12.85 1.47
N VAL A 52 3.33 12.05 2.21
CA VAL A 52 1.98 12.44 2.68
C VAL A 52 2.08 13.65 3.60
N ARG A 53 2.97 13.62 4.60
CA ARG A 53 3.17 14.72 5.55
C ARG A 53 3.52 16.02 4.85
N THR A 54 4.43 15.97 3.88
CA THR A 54 4.89 17.15 3.14
C THR A 54 3.76 17.73 2.28
N SER A 55 3.00 16.86 1.62
CA SER A 55 1.91 17.26 0.72
C SER A 55 0.72 17.88 1.47
N SER A 56 0.50 17.47 2.72
CA SER A 56 -0.59 17.97 3.57
C SER A 56 -0.17 19.09 4.52
N LYS A 57 1.07 19.59 4.43
CA LYS A 57 1.58 20.59 5.37
C LYS A 57 0.75 21.88 5.32
N GLY A 58 0.27 22.32 6.48
CA GLY A 58 -0.58 23.51 6.61
C GLY A 58 -2.04 23.31 6.15
N ARG A 59 -2.41 22.10 5.72
CA ARG A 59 -3.79 21.74 5.37
C ARG A 59 -4.34 20.80 6.44
N HIS A 60 -5.24 21.34 7.26
CA HIS A 60 -5.88 20.59 8.35
C HIS A 60 -7.20 19.94 7.93
N GLU A 61 -7.75 20.36 6.79
CA GLU A 61 -9.00 19.85 6.24
C GLU A 61 -8.79 19.28 4.84
N PRO A 62 -9.59 18.27 4.44
CA PRO A 62 -9.55 17.73 3.10
C PRO A 62 -9.98 18.78 2.07
N VAL A 63 -9.41 18.70 0.87
CA VAL A 63 -9.77 19.61 -0.23
C VAL A 63 -11.12 19.17 -0.81
N THR A 64 -12.19 19.87 -0.44
CA THR A 64 -13.58 19.49 -0.79
C THR A 64 -13.80 19.30 -2.29
N ALA A 65 -13.17 20.11 -3.13
CA ALA A 65 -13.26 19.98 -4.58
C ALA A 65 -12.74 18.62 -5.08
N ILE A 66 -11.64 18.13 -4.49
CA ILE A 66 -11.05 16.83 -4.82
C ILE A 66 -11.92 15.68 -4.29
N CYS A 67 -12.50 15.83 -3.11
CA CYS A 67 -13.44 14.85 -2.57
C CYS A 67 -14.67 14.69 -3.49
N ARG A 68 -15.21 15.79 -4.01
CA ARG A 68 -16.34 15.73 -4.96
C ARG A 68 -15.98 14.98 -6.23
N LEU A 69 -14.82 15.27 -6.83
CA LEU A 69 -14.36 14.55 -8.02
C LEU A 69 -14.27 13.04 -7.78
N PHE A 70 -13.75 12.63 -6.63
CA PHE A 70 -13.67 11.22 -6.26
C PHE A 70 -15.06 10.60 -6.03
N ASN A 71 -15.97 11.32 -5.37
CA ASN A 71 -17.32 10.84 -5.11
C ASN A 71 -18.13 10.69 -6.41
N ASP A 72 -18.02 11.66 -7.32
CA ASP A 72 -18.66 11.59 -8.64
C ASP A 72 -18.10 10.42 -9.46
N GLU A 73 -16.77 10.20 -9.43
CA GLU A 73 -16.09 9.09 -10.11
C GLU A 73 -16.54 7.72 -9.58
N THR A 74 -16.84 7.63 -8.29
CA THR A 74 -17.12 6.36 -7.59
C THR A 74 -18.60 6.14 -7.26
N ASP A 75 -19.51 7.01 -7.70
CA ASP A 75 -20.92 7.03 -7.27
C ASP A 75 -21.03 6.95 -5.74
N ASP A 76 -20.39 7.91 -5.05
CA ASP A 76 -20.26 7.96 -3.59
C ASP A 76 -19.75 6.63 -2.99
N GLY A 77 -18.76 6.02 -3.64
CA GLY A 77 -18.15 4.76 -3.22
C GLY A 77 -18.94 3.49 -3.55
N ARG A 78 -20.06 3.57 -4.28
CA ARG A 78 -20.79 2.38 -4.74
C ARG A 78 -20.10 1.67 -5.90
N ASN A 79 -19.36 2.41 -6.72
CA ASN A 79 -18.56 1.90 -7.82
C ASN A 79 -17.06 2.07 -7.55
N MET A 80 -16.52 1.15 -6.74
CA MET A 80 -15.09 1.14 -6.39
C MET A 80 -14.25 0.21 -7.28
N GLY A 81 -14.80 -0.30 -8.39
CA GLY A 81 -14.17 -1.34 -9.21
C GLY A 81 -12.72 -1.04 -9.61
N ALA A 82 -12.45 0.18 -10.10
CA ALA A 82 -11.11 0.60 -10.46
C ALA A 82 -10.13 0.60 -9.26
N TYR A 83 -10.58 1.10 -8.11
CA TYR A 83 -9.77 1.14 -6.88
C TYR A 83 -9.55 -0.26 -6.29
N SER A 84 -10.54 -1.15 -6.41
CA SER A 84 -10.39 -2.58 -6.07
C SER A 84 -9.37 -3.29 -6.96
N THR A 85 -9.34 -2.97 -8.27
CA THR A 85 -8.28 -3.48 -9.16
C THR A 85 -6.91 -3.00 -8.73
N LEU A 86 -6.76 -1.72 -8.37
CA LEU A 86 -5.50 -1.18 -7.87
C LEU A 86 -5.08 -1.82 -6.55
N LEU A 87 -6.02 -2.05 -5.63
CA LEU A 87 -5.77 -2.76 -4.37
C LEU A 87 -5.26 -4.18 -4.63
N ASN A 88 -5.90 -4.92 -5.53
CA ASN A 88 -5.47 -6.27 -5.90
C ASN A 88 -4.06 -6.28 -6.48
N SER A 89 -3.74 -5.34 -7.37
CA SER A 89 -2.39 -5.19 -7.94
C SER A 89 -1.35 -4.83 -6.88
N ALA A 90 -1.70 -3.94 -5.94
CA ALA A 90 -0.82 -3.55 -4.84
C ALA A 90 -0.47 -4.74 -3.94
N ILE A 91 -1.46 -5.55 -3.57
CA ILE A 91 -1.25 -6.75 -2.74
C ILE A 91 -0.40 -7.79 -3.48
N ARG A 92 -0.66 -8.04 -4.76
CA ARG A 92 0.16 -8.95 -5.57
C ARG A 92 1.62 -8.53 -5.61
N SER A 93 1.89 -7.25 -5.88
CA SER A 93 3.27 -6.74 -5.88
C SER A 93 3.94 -6.87 -4.50
N MET A 94 3.20 -6.70 -3.41
CA MET A 94 3.75 -6.93 -2.07
C MET A 94 4.19 -8.39 -1.85
N ILE A 95 3.41 -9.35 -2.35
CA ILE A 95 3.72 -10.78 -2.27
C ILE A 95 5.00 -11.06 -3.06
N GLU A 96 5.06 -10.62 -4.32
CA GLU A 96 6.23 -10.80 -5.19
C GLU A 96 7.51 -10.23 -4.56
N VAL A 97 7.47 -9.01 -4.03
CA VAL A 97 8.62 -8.39 -3.33
C VAL A 97 9.02 -9.16 -2.07
N THR A 98 8.06 -9.79 -1.40
CA THR A 98 8.35 -10.60 -0.20
C THR A 98 8.99 -11.94 -0.60
N GLU A 99 8.48 -12.59 -1.64
CA GLU A 99 9.03 -13.84 -2.19
C GLU A 99 10.47 -13.64 -2.70
N GLU A 100 10.74 -12.57 -3.45
CA GLU A 100 12.10 -12.24 -3.91
C GLU A 100 13.08 -12.08 -2.74
N LYS A 101 12.66 -11.38 -1.68
CA LYS A 101 13.48 -11.21 -0.47
C LYS A 101 13.70 -12.50 0.30
N ASP A 102 12.68 -13.36 0.37
CA ASP A 102 12.80 -14.67 1.00
C ASP A 102 13.75 -15.57 0.21
N LEU A 103 13.75 -15.48 -1.13
CA LEU A 103 14.74 -16.15 -1.98
C LEU A 103 16.15 -15.61 -1.74
N ASP A 104 16.36 -14.29 -1.69
CA ASP A 104 17.67 -13.71 -1.36
C ASP A 104 18.18 -14.17 0.01
N SER A 105 17.27 -14.34 0.99
CA SER A 105 17.61 -14.84 2.32
C SER A 105 18.10 -16.29 2.31
N LEU A 106 17.68 -17.13 1.33
CA LEU A 106 18.17 -18.50 1.15
C LEU A 106 19.65 -18.55 0.78
N PHE A 107 20.09 -17.58 -0.03
CA PHE A 107 21.46 -17.54 -0.55
C PHE A 107 22.42 -16.72 0.32
N SER A 108 21.89 -15.90 1.22
CA SER A 108 22.69 -15.25 2.27
C SER A 108 22.98 -16.25 3.40
N GLY A 109 24.25 -16.44 3.79
CA GLY A 109 24.68 -17.46 4.77
C GLY A 109 24.23 -17.26 6.24
N GLY A 110 23.11 -16.56 6.47
CA GLY A 110 22.48 -16.31 7.77
C GLY A 110 21.31 -17.25 8.08
N LYS A 111 20.50 -16.89 9.09
CA LYS A 111 19.24 -17.60 9.39
C LYS A 111 18.27 -17.42 8.22
N THR A 112 17.95 -18.51 7.54
CA THR A 112 16.97 -18.60 6.46
C THR A 112 15.55 -18.35 6.99
N THR A 113 14.78 -17.46 6.34
CA THR A 113 13.35 -17.24 6.62
C THR A 113 12.41 -17.75 5.54
N ALA A 114 12.96 -18.35 4.49
CA ALA A 114 12.20 -18.92 3.41
C ALA A 114 11.14 -19.91 3.90
N LEU A 115 9.95 -19.84 3.30
CA LEU A 115 8.79 -20.70 3.55
C LEU A 115 8.10 -20.49 4.91
N LEU A 116 8.47 -19.47 5.69
CA LEU A 116 7.78 -19.16 6.95
C LEU A 116 6.63 -18.15 6.77
N ASN A 117 6.64 -17.36 5.68
CA ASN A 117 5.69 -16.28 5.42
C ASN A 117 4.92 -16.51 4.11
N THR A 118 4.00 -17.48 4.09
CA THR A 118 3.13 -17.67 2.92
C THR A 118 1.99 -16.65 2.96
N ILE A 119 2.22 -15.46 2.41
CA ILE A 119 1.13 -14.53 2.08
C ILE A 119 0.44 -15.11 0.84
N SER A 120 -0.76 -15.65 1.03
CA SER A 120 -1.53 -16.38 0.02
C SER A 120 -2.37 -15.45 -0.86
N GLY A 121 -2.70 -14.23 -0.40
CA GLY A 121 -3.43 -13.27 -1.22
C GLY A 121 -4.14 -12.15 -0.45
N LEU A 122 -5.24 -11.67 -1.02
CA LEU A 122 -6.08 -10.60 -0.47
C LEU A 122 -6.68 -10.92 0.90
N ASP A 123 -7.06 -12.18 1.14
CA ASP A 123 -7.76 -12.59 2.37
C ASP A 123 -6.89 -12.48 3.63
N ASP A 124 -5.57 -12.42 3.45
CA ASP A 124 -4.58 -12.22 4.51
C ASP A 124 -4.47 -10.75 4.93
N PHE A 125 -5.09 -9.83 4.19
CA PHE A 125 -5.05 -8.40 4.47
C PHE A 125 -6.42 -7.82 4.76
N GLU A 126 -6.46 -6.96 5.76
CA GLU A 126 -7.57 -6.06 6.04
C GLU A 126 -7.20 -4.65 5.54
N LEU A 127 -8.05 -4.04 4.71
CA LEU A 127 -7.91 -2.63 4.32
C LEU A 127 -8.35 -1.75 5.49
N ILE A 128 -7.39 -1.03 6.10
CA ILE A 128 -7.65 -0.14 7.23
C ILE A 128 -8.03 1.27 6.76
N ALA A 129 -7.27 1.78 5.79
CA ALA A 129 -7.50 3.12 5.25
C ALA A 129 -6.93 3.22 3.83
N PHE A 130 -7.42 4.20 3.08
CA PHE A 130 -6.83 4.61 1.82
C PHE A 130 -6.79 6.13 1.69
N LEU A 131 -5.81 6.63 0.95
CA LEU A 131 -5.68 8.04 0.62
C LEU A 131 -5.56 8.20 -0.88
N VAL A 132 -6.53 8.89 -1.49
CA VAL A 132 -6.56 9.13 -2.93
C VAL A 132 -5.74 10.38 -3.25
N VAL A 133 -4.90 10.25 -4.27
CA VAL A 133 -4.14 11.36 -4.85
C VAL A 133 -4.75 11.66 -6.21
N GLN A 134 -5.38 12.82 -6.35
CA GLN A 134 -5.88 13.33 -7.62
C GLN A 134 -4.94 14.41 -8.16
N ALA A 135 -4.95 14.60 -9.49
CA ALA A 135 -4.40 15.82 -10.08
C ALA A 135 -5.29 17.01 -9.72
N GLU A 136 -4.70 18.19 -9.61
CA GLU A 136 -5.47 19.43 -9.52
C GLU A 136 -6.17 19.65 -10.87
N ALA A 137 -7.45 20.01 -10.83
CA ALA A 137 -8.19 20.36 -12.04
C ALA A 137 -7.56 21.64 -12.61
N ALA A 138 -7.12 21.59 -13.87
CA ALA A 138 -6.57 22.74 -14.59
C ALA A 138 -7.64 23.79 -14.89
#